data_AF-A0A941YQ05-F1
#
_entry.id   AF-A0A941YQ05-F1
#
_cell.length_a   1.000
_cell.length_b   1.000
_cell.length_c   1.000
_cell.angle_alpha   90.00
_cell.angle_beta   90.00
_cell.angle_gamma   90.00
#
_symmetry.space_group_name_H-M   'P 1'
#
loop_
_entity.id
_entity.type
_entity.pdbx_description
1 polymer ?
#
loop_
_entity_poly.entity_id
_entity_poly.type
_entity_poly.pdbx_seq_one_letter_code
_entity_poly.pdbx_strand_id
1 'polypeptide(L)'
;MHATSRALRHLVVIIALALGGCAELGTSGNRDNTPAATDAEQWYKNGEFDRAGQAFMDIADADRDYRDHYRLRAAEAFREEGNLDAVAWALESIKAKRLSEAEQPRFDLLEAELALSKKNAQRALTLLALDDSKLPRPLRLRTLELRARALALAGDAFASARTRVALNPSLQGKDRERNESQIVDTLAQLDAQALKQQGAALLPGDALRPYIDYALRRAGQALPQTLAQPGVPVGTQGGANALNGEGYRPAHAIALLLPLDGQLKAVAQAVRDGVFAAYFSDTHMPRPELRLYDVGNSAADAVAAYQRAVAEGADRVIGPLRRDAVSAVFAQNPLPAPVLALNLPERGESPPPGSAAFGLNPDTEGAQAAQHLLDRGITHAAIVAADSDWAERAAAAFRAQFEAGRGSVIGESRIKTGELNYSASIKSALAVLPAQSATAPVQKSAAGSDAAGMDNSAVFISMTPQQARLFMPQLKLAGYSNLPVFATSHLFGGLTNPGMDRDLDGVEFCDAPWLFDAVVGLPRHADIADSLESARGAGARLFAMGMDAYALTPYLDWMSQHHDAYLPGATGQLSSDGSGRIQRLLTWARFSDGVATPATGSLQISNPAP
;
A
#
# COMPACT_ATOMS: atom_id res chain seq x y z
N MET A 1 9.53 -7.33 55.08
CA MET A 1 8.89 -8.43 54.33
C MET A 1 7.40 -8.14 54.27
N HIS A 2 6.81 -8.30 53.08
CA HIS A 2 5.38 -8.10 52.72
C HIS A 2 4.88 -6.66 52.50
N ALA A 3 5.28 -6.03 51.38
CA ALA A 3 4.49 -4.97 50.75
C ALA A 3 4.89 -4.71 49.28
N THR A 4 5.21 -5.73 48.48
CA THR A 4 5.58 -5.55 47.06
C THR A 4 5.26 -6.79 46.23
N SER A 5 3.98 -7.12 46.05
CA SER A 5 3.61 -8.19 45.07
C SER A 5 2.22 -8.13 44.45
N ARG A 6 1.47 -7.01 44.59
CA ARG A 6 0.13 -6.89 43.98
C ARG A 6 0.01 -5.92 42.80
N ALA A 7 1.07 -5.19 42.45
CA ALA A 7 1.02 -4.16 41.39
C ALA A 7 1.45 -4.65 39.99
N LEU A 8 1.64 -5.96 39.78
CA LEU A 8 2.18 -6.49 38.51
C LEU A 8 1.41 -7.71 37.98
N ARG A 9 0.08 -7.63 37.93
CA ARG A 9 -0.79 -8.48 37.11
C ARG A 9 -1.92 -7.58 36.63
N HIS A 10 -2.35 -7.74 35.37
CA HIS A 10 -3.26 -6.85 34.62
C HIS A 10 -2.58 -5.73 33.80
N LEU A 11 -1.68 -6.12 32.89
CA LEU A 11 -1.50 -5.37 31.64
C LEU A 11 -2.28 -6.11 30.53
N VAL A 12 -3.61 -6.05 30.60
CA VAL A 12 -4.46 -6.24 29.41
C VAL A 12 -5.03 -4.85 29.14
N VAL A 13 -4.39 -4.12 28.24
CA VAL A 13 -4.90 -2.84 27.76
C VAL A 13 -6.17 -3.14 26.97
N ILE A 14 -7.31 -3.06 27.64
CA ILE A 14 -8.64 -3.11 27.05
C ILE A 14 -8.76 -1.91 26.10
N ILE A 15 -9.26 -2.18 24.89
CA ILE A 15 -9.66 -1.17 23.92
C ILE A 15 -10.83 -0.40 24.54
N ALA A 16 -10.54 0.70 25.23
CA ALA A 16 -11.50 1.76 25.43
C ALA A 16 -11.55 2.56 24.13
N LEU A 17 -12.23 2.01 23.12
CA LEU A 17 -12.86 2.86 22.12
C LEU A 17 -13.84 3.71 22.91
N ALA A 18 -13.48 4.97 23.17
CA ALA A 18 -14.36 5.98 23.72
C ALA A 18 -15.44 6.34 22.68
N LEU A 19 -16.23 5.35 22.27
CA LEU A 19 -17.46 5.52 21.51
C LEU A 19 -18.56 5.82 22.52
N GLY A 20 -18.43 6.96 23.19
CA GLY A 20 -19.54 7.66 23.84
C GLY A 20 -20.49 8.16 22.76
N GLY A 21 -21.19 7.25 22.11
CA GLY A 21 -22.26 7.58 21.19
C GLY A 21 -23.51 7.85 21.99
N CYS A 22 -23.82 9.13 22.22
CA CYS A 22 -25.20 9.57 22.46
C CYS A 22 -26.00 9.27 21.19
N ALA A 23 -26.40 8.00 21.01
CA ALA A 23 -27.48 7.68 20.10
C ALA A 23 -28.75 8.23 20.74
N GLU A 24 -29.40 9.20 20.09
CA GLU A 24 -30.78 9.55 20.39
C GLU A 24 -31.60 8.25 20.31
N LEU A 25 -31.98 7.78 21.49
CA LEU A 25 -32.76 6.57 21.70
C LEU A 25 -34.13 6.81 21.03
N GLY A 26 -34.51 5.89 20.14
CA GLY A 26 -35.80 5.91 19.49
C GLY A 26 -36.94 6.08 20.50
N THR A 27 -37.82 7.03 20.20
CA THR A 27 -39.07 7.39 20.89
C THR A 27 -39.45 6.48 22.07
N SER A 28 -39.17 6.99 23.26
CA SER A 28 -39.53 6.40 24.54
C SER A 28 -41.06 6.31 24.70
N GLY A 29 -41.55 5.09 24.92
CA GLY A 29 -42.82 4.91 25.62
C GLY A 29 -42.71 5.36 27.08
N ASN A 30 -43.81 5.23 27.84
CA ASN A 30 -43.96 5.66 29.25
C ASN A 30 -42.89 5.15 30.24
N ARG A 31 -42.00 4.24 29.83
CA ARG A 31 -40.95 3.61 30.65
C ARG A 31 -39.78 4.55 30.99
N ASP A 32 -39.30 5.38 30.07
CA ASP A 32 -38.09 6.20 30.30
C ASP A 32 -38.37 7.55 30.98
N ASN A 33 -39.64 7.86 31.26
CA ASN A 33 -40.08 9.19 31.73
C ASN A 33 -40.29 9.27 33.25
N THR A 34 -39.86 8.25 34.02
CA THR A 34 -39.94 8.32 35.49
C THR A 34 -38.81 9.22 36.03
N PRO A 35 -39.01 9.94 37.15
CA PRO A 35 -37.95 10.76 37.75
C PRO A 35 -36.67 9.95 38.05
N ALA A 36 -36.82 8.74 38.60
CA ALA A 36 -35.68 7.87 38.91
C ALA A 36 -34.91 7.43 37.66
N ALA A 37 -35.61 7.06 36.57
CA ALA A 37 -34.96 6.73 35.30
C ALA A 37 -34.27 7.94 34.67
N THR A 38 -34.87 9.13 34.81
CA THR A 38 -34.29 10.39 34.33
C THR A 38 -33.00 10.72 35.08
N ASP A 39 -32.99 10.59 36.41
CA ASP A 39 -31.82 10.84 37.25
C ASP A 39 -30.69 9.84 36.95
N ALA A 40 -31.02 8.55 36.79
CA ALA A 40 -30.05 7.52 36.42
C ALA A 40 -29.42 7.78 35.04
N GLU A 41 -30.23 8.21 34.07
CA GLU A 41 -29.75 8.60 32.74
C GLU A 41 -28.89 9.87 32.78
N GLN A 42 -29.18 10.82 33.67
CA GLN A 42 -28.32 11.98 33.91
C GLN A 42 -26.97 11.58 34.49
N TRP A 43 -26.93 10.68 35.48
CA TRP A 43 -25.66 10.15 36.00
C TRP A 43 -24.84 9.45 34.93
N TYR A 44 -25.49 8.65 34.07
CA TYR A 44 -24.81 8.03 32.93
C TYR A 44 -24.19 9.08 31.99
N LYS A 45 -24.95 10.12 31.64
CA LYS A 45 -24.47 11.23 30.78
C LYS A 45 -23.35 12.04 31.41
N ASN A 46 -23.33 12.15 32.74
CA ASN A 46 -22.28 12.84 33.49
C ASN A 46 -21.02 11.98 33.69
N GLY A 47 -21.01 10.71 33.24
CA GLY A 47 -19.91 9.78 33.44
C GLY A 47 -19.87 9.13 34.83
N GLU A 48 -20.92 9.28 35.64
CA GLU A 48 -21.09 8.61 36.93
C GLU A 48 -21.63 7.18 36.70
N PHE A 49 -20.87 6.34 36.00
CA PHE A 49 -21.34 5.07 35.46
C PHE A 49 -21.71 4.03 36.52
N ASP A 50 -20.89 3.87 37.57
CA ASP A 50 -21.19 2.94 38.66
C ASP A 50 -22.50 3.31 39.38
N ARG A 51 -22.69 4.60 39.67
CA ARG A 51 -23.90 5.14 40.29
C ARG A 51 -25.12 4.98 39.40
N ALA A 52 -24.99 5.28 38.10
CA ALA A 52 -26.05 5.06 37.13
C ALA A 52 -26.43 3.58 37.03
N GLY A 53 -25.43 2.69 37.01
CA GLY A 53 -25.64 1.24 36.98
C GLY A 53 -26.42 0.73 38.19
N GLN A 54 -26.05 1.15 39.39
CA GLN A 54 -26.76 0.81 40.63
C GLN A 54 -28.20 1.35 40.61
N ALA A 55 -28.39 2.59 40.20
CA ALA A 55 -29.71 3.20 40.09
C ALA A 55 -30.64 2.45 39.13
N PHE A 56 -30.12 2.03 37.96
CA PHE A 56 -30.87 1.21 37.03
C PHE A 56 -31.21 -0.17 37.60
N MET A 57 -30.34 -0.77 38.42
CA MET A 57 -30.65 -2.02 39.12
C MET A 57 -31.76 -1.85 40.16
N ASP A 58 -31.73 -0.77 40.94
CA ASP A 58 -32.79 -0.46 41.92
C ASP A 58 -34.15 -0.27 41.23
N ILE A 59 -34.17 0.42 40.09
CA ILE A 59 -35.39 0.58 39.27
C ILE A 59 -35.85 -0.78 38.73
N ALA A 60 -34.94 -1.63 38.24
CA ALA A 60 -35.28 -2.94 37.72
C ALA A 60 -35.87 -3.89 38.79
N ASP A 61 -35.45 -3.73 40.04
CA ASP A 61 -35.97 -4.51 41.15
C ASP A 61 -37.37 -4.02 41.57
N ALA A 62 -37.63 -2.72 41.46
CA ALA A 62 -38.92 -2.08 41.73
C ALA A 62 -39.96 -2.27 40.60
N ASP A 63 -39.54 -2.22 39.33
CA ASP A 63 -40.39 -2.31 38.14
C ASP A 63 -40.27 -3.68 37.47
N ARG A 64 -41.27 -4.54 37.67
CA ARG A 64 -41.27 -5.91 37.11
C ARG A 64 -41.60 -5.96 35.62
N ASP A 65 -42.28 -4.95 35.08
CA ASP A 65 -42.72 -4.93 33.69
C ASP A 65 -41.58 -4.52 32.76
N TYR A 66 -40.73 -3.59 33.22
CA TYR A 66 -39.53 -3.12 32.50
C TYR A 66 -38.20 -3.59 33.11
N ARG A 67 -38.22 -4.56 34.01
CA ARG A 67 -37.03 -5.11 34.69
C ARG A 67 -35.86 -5.40 33.75
N ASP A 68 -36.13 -6.13 32.66
CA ASP A 68 -35.08 -6.59 31.74
C ASP A 68 -34.46 -5.44 30.95
N HIS A 69 -35.26 -4.40 30.65
CA HIS A 69 -34.78 -3.16 30.05
C HIS A 69 -33.82 -2.43 30.99
N TYR A 70 -34.21 -2.22 32.25
CA TYR A 70 -33.37 -1.50 33.20
C TYR A 70 -32.11 -2.27 33.59
N ARG A 71 -32.17 -3.61 33.66
CA ARG A 71 -30.97 -4.43 33.82
C ARG A 71 -30.01 -4.32 32.65
N LEU A 72 -30.54 -4.26 31.42
CA LEU A 72 -29.71 -4.01 30.24
C LEU A 72 -29.05 -2.62 30.33
N ARG A 73 -29.78 -1.57 30.73
CA ARG A 73 -29.21 -0.23 30.96
C ARG A 73 -28.15 -0.22 32.05
N ALA A 74 -28.37 -0.94 33.15
CA ALA A 74 -27.38 -1.11 34.21
C ALA A 74 -26.10 -1.78 33.69
N ALA A 75 -26.24 -2.86 32.92
CA ALA A 75 -25.12 -3.57 32.32
C ALA A 75 -24.30 -2.67 31.38
N GLU A 76 -24.93 -1.76 30.64
CA GLU A 76 -24.21 -0.81 29.79
C GLU A 76 -23.46 0.23 30.60
N ALA A 77 -24.04 0.74 31.70
CA ALA A 77 -23.35 1.64 32.61
C ALA A 77 -22.11 0.95 33.22
N PHE A 78 -22.26 -0.26 33.77
CA PHE A 78 -21.12 -1.01 34.30
C PHE A 78 -20.06 -1.35 33.25
N ARG A 79 -20.44 -1.48 31.98
CA ARG A 79 -19.49 -1.66 30.88
C ARG A 79 -18.64 -0.41 30.66
N GLU A 80 -19.23 0.79 30.67
CA GLU A 80 -18.46 2.04 30.52
C GLU A 80 -17.44 2.22 31.65
N GLU A 81 -17.76 1.72 32.85
CA GLU A 81 -16.85 1.65 34.00
C GLU A 81 -15.72 0.59 33.82
N GLY A 82 -15.89 -0.34 32.88
CA GLY A 82 -14.98 -1.49 32.68
C GLY A 82 -15.19 -2.64 33.66
N ASN A 83 -16.27 -2.63 34.46
CA ASN A 83 -16.55 -3.64 35.46
C ASN A 83 -17.34 -4.83 34.88
N LEU A 84 -16.63 -5.76 34.23
CA LEU A 84 -17.25 -6.93 33.58
C LEU A 84 -17.96 -7.89 34.54
N ASP A 85 -17.60 -7.92 35.83
CA ASP A 85 -18.29 -8.75 36.82
C ASP A 85 -19.69 -8.17 37.12
N ALA A 86 -19.80 -6.85 37.27
CA ALA A 86 -21.08 -6.16 37.42
C ALA A 86 -21.95 -6.24 36.14
N VAL A 87 -21.33 -6.22 34.96
CA VAL A 87 -22.02 -6.52 33.68
C VAL A 87 -22.62 -7.93 33.75
N ALA A 88 -21.83 -8.95 34.09
CA ALA A 88 -22.31 -10.32 34.16
C ALA A 88 -23.47 -10.49 35.16
N TRP A 89 -23.37 -9.85 36.31
CA TRP A 89 -24.44 -9.82 37.32
C TRP A 89 -25.74 -9.19 36.80
N ALA A 90 -25.64 -8.02 36.15
CA ALA A 90 -26.80 -7.34 35.59
C ALA A 90 -27.50 -8.16 34.47
N LEU A 91 -26.73 -8.92 33.68
CA LEU A 91 -27.26 -9.72 32.58
C LEU A 91 -27.85 -11.08 32.99
N GLU A 92 -27.39 -11.69 34.10
CA GLU A 92 -27.66 -13.09 34.50
C GLU A 92 -29.16 -13.48 34.45
N SER A 93 -30.02 -12.50 34.64
CA SER A 93 -31.43 -12.70 34.91
C SER A 93 -32.35 -12.09 33.84
N ILE A 94 -31.77 -11.53 32.76
CA ILE A 94 -32.50 -10.98 31.62
C ILE A 94 -33.09 -12.11 30.77
N LYS A 95 -34.37 -12.00 30.40
CA LYS A 95 -35.00 -12.90 29.44
C LYS A 95 -35.01 -12.24 28.07
N ALA A 96 -34.12 -12.66 27.16
CA ALA A 96 -33.97 -12.07 25.82
C ALA A 96 -35.31 -11.86 25.06
N LYS A 97 -36.27 -12.78 25.20
CA LYS A 97 -37.62 -12.66 24.57
C LYS A 97 -38.45 -11.46 25.03
N ARG A 98 -38.09 -10.80 26.14
CA ARG A 98 -38.75 -9.60 26.69
C ARG A 98 -38.07 -8.31 26.24
N LEU A 99 -36.90 -8.41 25.62
CA LEU A 99 -36.22 -7.27 25.01
C LEU A 99 -36.90 -6.92 23.68
N SER A 100 -36.94 -5.64 23.39
CA SER A 100 -37.33 -5.13 22.07
C SER A 100 -36.27 -5.41 21.01
N GLU A 101 -36.64 -5.29 19.73
CA GLU A 101 -35.73 -5.48 18.60
C GLU A 101 -34.52 -4.53 18.65
N ALA A 102 -34.69 -3.32 19.23
CA ALA A 102 -33.61 -2.34 19.40
C ALA A 102 -32.67 -2.67 20.57
N GLU A 103 -33.14 -3.45 21.56
CA GLU A 103 -32.37 -3.85 22.74
C GLU A 103 -31.59 -5.14 22.50
N GLN A 104 -32.08 -6.03 21.64
CA GLN A 104 -31.47 -7.33 21.38
C GLN A 104 -29.99 -7.22 20.94
N PRO A 105 -29.60 -6.35 19.98
CA PRO A 105 -28.18 -6.19 19.62
C PRO A 105 -27.30 -5.67 20.77
N ARG A 106 -27.85 -4.81 21.64
CA ARG A 106 -27.12 -4.24 22.79
C ARG A 106 -26.82 -5.34 23.81
N PHE A 107 -27.81 -6.19 24.07
CA PHE A 107 -27.67 -7.37 24.91
C PHE A 107 -26.64 -8.35 24.33
N ASP A 108 -26.78 -8.71 23.05
CA ASP A 108 -25.87 -9.67 22.39
C ASP A 108 -24.41 -9.20 22.39
N LEU A 109 -24.18 -7.88 22.25
CA LEU A 109 -22.83 -7.30 22.31
C LEU A 109 -22.19 -7.40 23.70
N LEU A 110 -22.96 -7.19 24.78
CA LEU A 110 -22.47 -7.35 26.15
C LEU A 110 -22.19 -8.83 26.47
N GLU A 111 -23.09 -9.73 26.07
CA GLU A 111 -22.89 -11.17 26.19
C GLU A 111 -21.66 -11.64 25.40
N ALA A 112 -21.43 -11.09 24.20
CA ALA A 112 -20.27 -11.42 23.38
C ALA A 112 -18.96 -10.96 24.04
N GLU A 113 -18.97 -9.78 24.67
CA GLU A 113 -17.82 -9.26 25.40
C GLU A 113 -17.48 -10.11 26.64
N LEU A 114 -18.50 -10.58 27.39
CA LEU A 114 -18.32 -11.55 28.47
C LEU A 114 -17.82 -12.92 27.96
N ALA A 115 -18.33 -13.38 26.82
CA ALA A 115 -17.85 -14.61 26.21
C ALA A 115 -16.36 -14.49 25.83
N LEU A 116 -15.94 -13.34 25.28
CA LEU A 116 -14.54 -13.06 24.97
C LEU A 116 -13.65 -13.00 26.22
N SER A 117 -14.11 -12.38 27.32
CA SER A 117 -13.34 -12.33 28.57
C SER A 117 -13.09 -13.74 29.15
N LYS A 118 -14.05 -14.65 28.95
CA LYS A 118 -13.96 -16.07 29.30
C LYS A 118 -13.26 -16.95 28.24
N LYS A 119 -12.66 -16.33 27.22
CA LYS A 119 -12.02 -17.00 26.07
C LYS A 119 -12.94 -17.95 25.27
N ASN A 120 -14.24 -17.72 25.28
CA ASN A 120 -15.22 -18.51 24.52
C ASN A 120 -15.53 -17.84 23.16
N ALA A 121 -14.64 -18.07 22.19
CA ALA A 121 -14.75 -17.48 20.85
C ALA A 121 -16.03 -17.91 20.12
N GLN A 122 -16.39 -19.20 20.18
CA GLN A 122 -17.54 -19.74 19.45
C GLN A 122 -18.86 -19.09 19.91
N ARG A 123 -19.03 -18.91 21.22
CA ARG A 123 -20.21 -18.23 21.77
C ARG A 123 -20.24 -16.76 21.34
N ALA A 124 -19.11 -16.07 21.40
CA ALA A 124 -19.00 -14.69 20.95
C ALA A 124 -19.38 -14.55 19.46
N LEU A 125 -18.83 -15.39 18.58
CA LEU A 125 -19.16 -15.38 17.15
C LEU A 125 -20.65 -15.64 16.88
N THR A 126 -21.27 -16.55 17.65
CA THR A 126 -22.71 -16.83 17.53
C THR A 126 -23.56 -15.61 17.90
N LEU A 127 -23.17 -14.88 18.94
CA LEU A 127 -23.85 -13.64 19.37
C LEU A 127 -23.62 -12.48 18.40
N LEU A 128 -22.46 -12.45 17.74
CA LEU A 128 -22.06 -11.39 16.81
C LEU A 128 -22.52 -11.64 15.37
N ALA A 129 -23.36 -12.65 15.14
CA ALA A 129 -24.01 -12.92 13.85
C ALA A 129 -25.17 -11.95 13.56
N LEU A 130 -24.90 -10.65 13.76
CA LEU A 130 -25.82 -9.54 13.57
C LEU A 130 -25.73 -9.01 12.13
N ASP A 131 -26.85 -8.47 11.63
CA ASP A 131 -26.90 -7.77 10.34
C ASP A 131 -26.34 -6.35 10.52
N ASP A 132 -25.06 -6.17 10.20
CA ASP A 132 -24.33 -4.91 10.35
C ASP A 132 -25.03 -3.73 9.63
N SER A 133 -25.78 -3.98 8.55
CA SER A 133 -26.46 -2.93 7.79
C SER A 133 -27.65 -2.29 8.53
N LYS A 134 -28.23 -3.03 9.49
CA LYS A 134 -29.37 -2.59 10.30
C LYS A 134 -28.95 -1.92 11.61
N LEU A 135 -27.67 -1.99 11.96
CA LEU A 135 -27.17 -1.47 13.23
C LEU A 135 -26.85 0.03 13.14
N PRO A 136 -27.24 0.82 14.16
CA PRO A 136 -26.71 2.16 14.36
C PRO A 136 -25.18 2.16 14.35
N ARG A 137 -24.57 3.25 13.85
CA ARG A 137 -23.12 3.35 13.66
C ARG A 137 -22.30 2.91 14.89
N PRO A 138 -22.59 3.35 16.14
CA PRO A 138 -21.82 2.93 17.31
C PRO A 138 -21.88 1.42 17.57
N LEU A 139 -23.05 0.79 17.42
CA LEU A 139 -23.22 -0.66 17.61
C LEU A 139 -22.53 -1.46 16.52
N ARG A 140 -22.59 -1.00 15.26
CA ARG A 140 -21.88 -1.63 14.15
C ARG A 140 -20.36 -1.64 14.39
N LEU A 141 -19.78 -0.54 14.87
CA LEU A 141 -18.35 -0.47 15.17
C LEU A 141 -17.95 -1.45 16.26
N ARG A 142 -18.71 -1.47 17.36
CA ARG A 142 -18.48 -2.41 18.45
C ARG A 142 -18.65 -3.87 17.98
N THR A 143 -19.63 -4.15 17.13
CA THR A 143 -19.85 -5.50 16.57
C THR A 143 -18.64 -5.96 15.78
N LEU A 144 -18.15 -5.14 14.86
CA LEU A 144 -16.98 -5.46 14.03
C LEU A 144 -15.71 -5.63 14.87
N GLU A 145 -15.49 -4.79 15.90
CA GLU A 145 -14.35 -4.90 16.81
C GLU A 145 -14.36 -6.22 17.59
N LEU A 146 -15.50 -6.55 18.21
CA LEU A 146 -15.66 -7.78 18.99
C LEU A 146 -15.57 -9.02 18.07
N ARG A 147 -16.12 -8.93 16.84
CA ARG A 147 -16.09 -10.01 15.86
C ARG A 147 -14.66 -10.29 15.42
N ALA A 148 -13.87 -9.25 15.14
CA ALA A 148 -12.46 -9.40 14.82
C ALA A 148 -11.69 -10.10 15.95
N ARG A 149 -11.91 -9.70 17.21
CA ARG A 149 -11.30 -10.35 18.38
C ARG A 149 -11.73 -11.81 18.53
N ALA A 150 -13.00 -12.10 18.32
CA ALA A 150 -13.54 -13.46 18.41
C ALA A 150 -12.96 -14.37 17.31
N LEU A 151 -12.84 -13.88 16.08
CA LEU A 151 -12.21 -14.59 14.96
C LEU A 151 -10.73 -14.87 15.24
N ALA A 152 -9.98 -13.87 15.72
CA ALA A 152 -8.58 -14.07 16.11
C ALA A 152 -8.44 -15.12 17.22
N LEU A 153 -9.29 -15.08 18.23
CA LEU A 153 -9.29 -16.05 19.32
C LEU A 153 -9.69 -17.47 18.86
N ALA A 154 -10.54 -17.58 17.84
CA ALA A 154 -10.92 -18.84 17.21
C ALA A 154 -9.82 -19.41 16.28
N GLY A 155 -8.73 -18.68 16.04
CA GLY A 155 -7.66 -19.06 15.12
C GLY A 155 -7.92 -18.68 13.65
N ASP A 156 -8.98 -17.93 13.35
CA ASP A 156 -9.26 -17.42 12.01
C ASP A 156 -8.66 -16.02 11.82
N ALA A 157 -7.34 -16.00 11.67
CA ALA A 157 -6.56 -14.77 11.49
C ALA A 157 -6.96 -14.01 10.21
N PHE A 158 -7.25 -14.72 9.12
CA PHE A 158 -7.62 -14.09 7.85
C PHE A 158 -8.97 -13.37 7.95
N ALA A 159 -10.00 -14.03 8.48
CA ALA A 159 -11.31 -13.40 8.66
C ALA A 159 -11.26 -12.27 9.70
N SER A 160 -10.45 -12.41 10.75
CA SER A 160 -10.18 -11.32 11.71
C SER A 160 -9.61 -10.10 11.01
N ALA A 161 -8.53 -10.27 10.23
CA ALA A 161 -7.90 -9.19 9.48
C ALA A 161 -8.88 -8.54 8.50
N ARG A 162 -9.69 -9.33 7.78
CA ARG A 162 -10.74 -8.82 6.88
C ARG A 162 -11.79 -7.99 7.60
N THR A 163 -12.25 -8.45 8.77
CA THR A 163 -13.21 -7.73 9.61
C THR A 163 -12.63 -6.40 10.10
N ARG A 164 -11.33 -6.38 10.44
CA ARG A 164 -10.63 -5.15 10.83
C ARG A 164 -10.46 -4.18 9.67
N VAL A 165 -10.20 -4.66 8.46
CA VAL A 165 -10.16 -3.78 7.27
C VAL A 165 -11.51 -3.10 7.07
N ALA A 166 -12.63 -3.80 7.32
CA ALA A 166 -13.96 -3.19 7.27
C ALA A 166 -14.22 -2.12 8.35
N LEU A 167 -13.46 -2.11 9.46
CA LEU A 167 -13.51 -1.04 10.47
C LEU A 167 -12.84 0.25 10.00
N ASN A 168 -11.77 0.16 9.20
CA ASN A 168 -10.91 1.29 8.85
C ASN A 168 -11.67 2.54 8.36
N PRO A 169 -12.69 2.46 7.47
CA PRO A 169 -13.42 3.64 7.00
C PRO A 169 -14.10 4.44 8.11
N SER A 170 -14.35 3.82 9.26
CA SER A 170 -15.01 4.44 10.40
C SER A 170 -14.08 4.89 11.52
N LEU A 171 -12.79 4.57 11.42
CA LEU A 171 -11.75 4.92 12.40
C LEU A 171 -10.93 6.12 11.89
N GLN A 172 -10.35 6.87 12.82
CA GLN A 172 -9.52 8.05 12.52
C GLN A 172 -8.33 8.13 13.47
N GLY A 173 -7.28 8.83 13.05
CA GLY A 173 -6.07 9.07 13.85
C GLY A 173 -5.53 7.80 14.50
N LYS A 174 -5.23 7.88 15.80
CA LYS A 174 -4.61 6.78 16.58
C LYS A 174 -5.42 5.49 16.60
N ASP A 175 -6.75 5.57 16.55
CA ASP A 175 -7.61 4.37 16.55
C ASP A 175 -7.45 3.59 15.24
N ARG A 176 -7.38 4.31 14.11
CA ARG A 176 -7.11 3.70 12.80
C ARG A 176 -5.72 3.11 12.74
N GLU A 177 -4.70 3.86 13.15
CA GLU A 177 -3.31 3.40 13.18
C GLU A 177 -3.17 2.11 14.02
N ARG A 178 -3.83 2.05 15.18
CA ARG A 178 -3.84 0.86 16.04
C ARG A 178 -4.55 -0.31 15.35
N ASN A 179 -5.70 -0.10 14.71
CA ASN A 179 -6.40 -1.16 14.01
C ASN A 179 -5.60 -1.71 12.83
N GLU A 180 -4.91 -0.84 12.08
CA GLU A 180 -4.01 -1.24 10.99
C GLU A 180 -2.80 -2.03 11.50
N SER A 181 -2.27 -1.70 12.68
CA SER A 181 -1.21 -2.51 13.30
C SER A 181 -1.75 -3.90 13.63
N GLN A 182 -2.97 -3.96 14.18
CA GLN A 182 -3.62 -5.23 14.52
C GLN A 182 -3.94 -6.07 13.29
N ILE A 183 -4.27 -5.47 12.14
CA ILE A 183 -4.43 -6.19 10.86
C ILE A 183 -3.11 -6.89 10.51
N VAL A 184 -2.01 -6.14 10.49
CA VAL A 184 -0.68 -6.67 10.15
C VAL A 184 -0.24 -7.75 11.13
N ASP A 185 -0.37 -7.51 12.43
CA ASP A 185 0.02 -8.46 13.47
C ASP A 185 -0.82 -9.75 13.44
N THR A 186 -2.09 -9.64 13.04
CA THR A 186 -2.95 -10.81 12.85
C THR A 186 -2.54 -11.61 11.62
N LEU A 187 -2.29 -10.94 10.49
CA LEU A 187 -1.83 -11.61 9.26
C LEU A 187 -0.47 -12.27 9.43
N ALA A 188 0.43 -11.68 10.22
CA ALA A 188 1.75 -12.22 10.52
C ALA A 188 1.73 -13.56 11.29
N GLN A 189 0.57 -13.97 11.83
CA GLN A 189 0.40 -15.28 12.47
C GLN A 189 0.20 -16.42 11.47
N LEU A 190 -0.17 -16.10 10.22
CA LEU A 190 -0.36 -17.07 9.15
C LEU A 190 0.97 -17.42 8.49
N ASP A 191 1.10 -18.63 7.98
CA ASP A 191 2.25 -19.00 7.17
C ASP A 191 2.22 -18.27 5.82
N ALA A 192 3.41 -18.00 5.27
CA ALA A 192 3.55 -17.22 4.06
C ALA A 192 2.87 -17.88 2.84
N GLN A 193 2.77 -19.21 2.80
CA GLN A 193 2.16 -19.91 1.67
C GLN A 193 0.64 -19.80 1.71
N ALA A 194 0.02 -19.95 2.88
CA ALA A 194 -1.40 -19.70 3.08
C ALA A 194 -1.77 -18.24 2.76
N LEU A 195 -0.96 -17.27 3.22
CA LEU A 195 -1.15 -15.85 2.88
C LEU A 195 -1.08 -15.61 1.37
N LYS A 196 -0.14 -16.25 0.66
CA LYS A 196 -0.05 -16.15 -0.80
C LYS A 196 -1.29 -16.71 -1.49
N GLN A 197 -1.73 -17.91 -1.09
CA GLN A 197 -2.91 -18.55 -1.67
C GLN A 197 -4.18 -17.72 -1.45
N GLN A 198 -4.40 -17.25 -0.22
CA GLN A 198 -5.55 -16.42 0.11
C GLN A 198 -5.47 -15.05 -0.57
N GLY A 199 -4.28 -14.43 -0.61
CA GLY A 199 -4.05 -13.14 -1.26
C GLY A 199 -4.23 -13.19 -2.78
N ALA A 200 -3.80 -14.27 -3.44
CA ALA A 200 -3.97 -14.47 -4.87
C ALA A 200 -5.44 -14.70 -5.29
N ALA A 201 -6.29 -15.14 -4.36
CA ALA A 201 -7.73 -15.29 -4.58
C ALA A 201 -8.51 -13.97 -4.44
N LEU A 202 -7.88 -12.90 -3.93
CA LEU A 202 -8.51 -11.60 -3.79
C LEU A 202 -8.56 -10.86 -5.13
N LEU A 203 -9.59 -10.03 -5.30
CA LEU A 203 -9.64 -9.09 -6.41
C LEU A 203 -8.49 -8.08 -6.28
N PRO A 204 -7.96 -7.53 -7.39
CA PRO A 204 -6.83 -6.62 -7.34
C PRO A 204 -7.02 -5.39 -6.43
N GLY A 205 -8.25 -4.86 -6.35
CA GLY A 205 -8.63 -3.72 -5.51
C GLY A 205 -9.22 -4.09 -4.14
N ASP A 206 -9.12 -5.34 -3.67
CA ASP A 206 -9.58 -5.70 -2.33
C ASP A 206 -8.73 -4.97 -1.27
N ALA A 207 -9.40 -4.31 -0.32
CA ALA A 207 -8.76 -3.48 0.71
C ALA A 207 -7.85 -4.27 1.68
N LEU A 208 -7.96 -5.60 1.72
CA LEU A 208 -7.06 -6.45 2.52
C LEU A 208 -5.73 -6.74 1.81
N ARG A 209 -5.71 -6.72 0.47
CA ARG A 209 -4.54 -7.09 -0.34
C ARG A 209 -3.28 -6.31 0.04
N PRO A 210 -3.33 -4.98 0.26
CA PRO A 210 -2.13 -4.26 0.66
C PRO A 210 -1.51 -4.68 1.98
N TYR A 211 -2.32 -5.08 2.95
CA TYR A 211 -1.82 -5.56 4.24
C TYR A 211 -1.21 -6.97 4.12
N ILE A 212 -1.74 -7.80 3.23
CA ILE A 212 -1.15 -9.10 2.88
C ILE A 212 0.20 -8.89 2.19
N ASP A 213 0.27 -7.98 1.22
CA ASP A 213 1.54 -7.62 0.55
C ASP A 213 2.58 -7.15 1.57
N TYR A 214 2.17 -6.28 2.50
CA TYR A 214 3.04 -5.82 3.57
C TYR A 214 3.52 -6.96 4.48
N ALA A 215 2.63 -7.86 4.89
CA ALA A 215 2.98 -9.00 5.73
C ALA A 215 3.95 -9.97 5.02
N LEU A 216 3.71 -10.26 3.74
CA LEU A 216 4.58 -11.11 2.92
C LEU A 216 5.96 -10.48 2.71
N ARG A 217 6.02 -9.16 2.46
CA ARG A 217 7.29 -8.43 2.30
C ARG A 217 8.17 -8.54 3.54
N ARG A 218 7.59 -8.46 4.74
CA ARG A 218 8.33 -8.67 6.01
C ARG A 218 8.92 -10.08 6.12
N ALA A 219 8.37 -11.05 5.39
CA ALA A 219 8.87 -12.42 5.29
C ALA A 219 9.75 -12.66 4.04
N GLY A 220 10.13 -11.62 3.29
CA GLY A 220 10.92 -11.74 2.06
C GLY A 220 10.16 -12.37 0.88
N GLN A 221 8.83 -12.28 0.89
CA GLN A 221 7.94 -12.82 -0.14
C GLN A 221 7.10 -11.70 -0.77
N ALA A 222 6.49 -11.98 -1.92
CA ALA A 222 5.58 -11.06 -2.60
C ALA A 222 4.40 -11.81 -3.23
N LEU A 223 3.29 -11.10 -3.49
CA LEU A 223 2.23 -11.55 -4.40
C LEU A 223 2.59 -11.16 -5.85
N PRO A 224 2.09 -11.90 -6.85
CA PRO A 224 2.10 -11.41 -8.23
C PRO A 224 1.30 -10.12 -8.33
N GLN A 225 1.79 -9.19 -9.16
CA GLN A 225 1.18 -7.89 -9.36
C GLN A 225 0.25 -7.91 -10.56
N THR A 226 -0.86 -7.19 -10.43
CA THR A 226 -1.68 -6.84 -11.58
C THR A 226 -1.00 -5.69 -12.27
N LEU A 227 -0.31 -5.96 -13.37
CA LEU A 227 0.38 -4.94 -14.15
C LEU A 227 -0.65 -4.13 -14.95
N ALA A 228 -0.40 -2.83 -15.05
CA ALA A 228 -1.19 -1.91 -15.85
C ALA A 228 -1.30 -2.39 -17.30
N GLN A 229 -2.50 -2.37 -17.85
CA GLN A 229 -2.79 -2.56 -19.27
C GLN A 229 -3.37 -1.26 -19.84
N PRO A 230 -2.53 -0.22 -20.00
CA PRO A 230 -2.97 1.08 -20.50
C PRO A 230 -3.55 0.93 -21.92
N GLY A 231 -4.76 1.45 -22.11
CA GLY A 231 -5.49 1.38 -23.37
C GLY A 231 -5.56 2.72 -24.09
N VAL A 232 -6.19 3.72 -23.46
CA VAL A 232 -6.47 5.02 -24.08
C VAL A 232 -5.74 6.15 -23.36
N PRO A 233 -4.94 6.97 -24.05
CA PRO A 233 -4.29 8.11 -23.42
C PRO A 233 -5.30 9.20 -23.03
N VAL A 234 -5.15 9.78 -21.84
CA VAL A 234 -5.97 10.92 -21.40
C VAL A 234 -5.81 12.11 -22.35
N GLY A 235 -6.85 12.93 -22.46
CA GLY A 235 -6.82 14.13 -23.30
C GLY A 235 -6.89 13.90 -24.81
N THR A 236 -7.07 12.66 -25.31
CA THR A 236 -7.04 12.37 -26.75
C THR A 236 -8.37 12.44 -27.50
N GLN A 237 -9.51 12.45 -26.82
CA GLN A 237 -10.84 12.58 -27.46
C GLN A 237 -11.42 14.01 -27.48
N GLY A 238 -10.63 15.03 -27.13
CA GLY A 238 -10.99 16.43 -27.32
C GLY A 238 -10.42 16.97 -28.62
N GLY A 239 -11.25 17.28 -29.62
CA GLY A 239 -10.79 17.91 -30.86
C GLY A 239 -10.00 19.21 -30.63
N ALA A 240 -9.37 19.76 -31.68
CA ALA A 240 -8.41 20.88 -31.63
C ALA A 240 -8.86 22.20 -30.93
N ASN A 241 -10.09 22.27 -30.42
CA ASN A 241 -10.65 23.38 -29.63
C ASN A 241 -11.22 22.96 -28.25
N ALA A 242 -10.99 21.73 -27.79
CA ALA A 242 -11.38 21.30 -26.45
C ALA A 242 -10.34 21.81 -25.45
N LEU A 243 -10.57 22.98 -24.88
CA LEU A 243 -9.84 23.51 -23.72
C LEU A 243 -9.90 22.58 -22.48
N ASN A 244 -10.60 21.44 -22.57
CA ASN A 244 -10.72 20.38 -21.58
C ASN A 244 -10.72 19.04 -22.31
N GLY A 245 -9.54 18.42 -22.48
CA GLY A 245 -9.48 17.01 -22.88
C GLY A 245 -10.21 16.11 -21.88
N GLU A 246 -10.61 14.90 -22.27
CA GLU A 246 -11.32 13.99 -21.37
C GLU A 246 -10.57 13.79 -20.06
N GLY A 247 -11.30 13.98 -18.95
CA GLY A 247 -10.76 13.82 -17.61
C GLY A 247 -9.96 14.98 -17.05
N TYR A 248 -9.67 16.02 -17.83
CA TYR A 248 -8.92 17.19 -17.35
C TYR A 248 -9.79 18.05 -16.41
N ARG A 249 -9.33 18.21 -15.16
CA ARG A 249 -9.93 19.12 -14.16
C ARG A 249 -8.85 20.04 -13.60
N PRO A 250 -8.78 21.31 -14.01
CA PRO A 250 -7.74 22.21 -13.53
C PRO A 250 -7.89 22.46 -12.03
N ALA A 251 -6.77 22.55 -11.33
CA ALA A 251 -6.72 23.02 -9.95
C ALA A 251 -6.69 24.56 -9.92
N HIS A 252 -7.16 25.16 -8.84
CA HIS A 252 -6.99 26.58 -8.60
C HIS A 252 -5.70 26.87 -7.84
N ALA A 253 -5.38 26.06 -6.82
CA ALA A 253 -4.22 26.24 -5.96
C ALA A 253 -3.62 24.89 -5.53
N ILE A 254 -2.41 24.63 -5.98
CA ILE A 254 -1.65 23.42 -5.68
C ILE A 254 -0.67 23.71 -4.54
N ALA A 255 -0.74 22.91 -3.47
CA ALA A 255 0.28 22.87 -2.44
C ALA A 255 1.29 21.75 -2.71
N LEU A 256 2.57 22.09 -2.77
CA LEU A 256 3.67 21.14 -2.89
C LEU A 256 4.31 20.93 -1.51
N LEU A 257 4.14 19.75 -0.95
CA LEU A 257 4.60 19.37 0.39
C LEU A 257 5.86 18.52 0.28
N LEU A 258 7.03 19.11 0.60
CA LEU A 258 8.32 18.45 0.46
C LEU A 258 9.23 18.76 1.67
N PRO A 259 10.09 17.82 2.11
CA PRO A 259 11.04 18.11 3.17
C PRO A 259 12.17 18.98 2.62
N LEU A 260 12.25 20.25 3.04
CA LEU A 260 13.21 21.20 2.48
C LEU A 260 14.60 21.12 3.10
N ASP A 261 14.71 20.42 4.23
CA ASP A 261 15.94 20.15 4.95
C ASP A 261 16.03 18.68 5.41
N GLY A 262 17.13 18.34 6.08
CA GLY A 262 17.39 16.98 6.56
C GLY A 262 17.89 16.02 5.47
N GLN A 263 17.78 14.71 5.75
CA GLN A 263 18.37 13.67 4.91
C GLN A 263 17.75 13.55 3.52
N LEU A 264 16.49 13.98 3.36
CA LEU A 264 15.74 13.88 2.11
C LEU A 264 15.76 15.17 1.28
N LYS A 265 16.51 16.19 1.70
CA LYS A 265 16.61 17.47 0.99
C LYS A 265 16.97 17.33 -0.48
N ALA A 266 18.00 16.53 -0.80
CA ALA A 266 18.42 16.33 -2.19
C ALA A 266 17.35 15.62 -3.04
N VAL A 267 16.64 14.65 -2.43
CA VAL A 267 15.52 13.93 -3.06
C VAL A 267 14.36 14.89 -3.32
N ALA A 268 13.98 15.67 -2.32
CA ALA A 268 12.94 16.70 -2.42
C ALA A 268 13.28 17.78 -3.44
N GLN A 269 14.54 18.20 -3.52
CA GLN A 269 14.99 19.17 -4.50
C GLN A 269 14.79 18.66 -5.94
N ALA A 270 15.18 17.42 -6.23
CA ALA A 270 14.96 16.83 -7.57
C ALA A 270 13.47 16.79 -7.95
N VAL A 271 12.62 16.33 -7.04
CA VAL A 271 11.16 16.34 -7.25
C VAL A 271 10.64 17.77 -7.47
N ARG A 272 11.00 18.71 -6.60
CA ARG A 272 10.57 20.12 -6.69
C ARG A 272 10.95 20.73 -8.04
N ASP A 273 12.20 20.55 -8.44
CA ASP A 273 12.70 21.13 -9.68
C ASP A 273 12.00 20.50 -10.90
N GLY A 274 11.66 19.20 -10.84
CA GLY A 274 10.82 18.53 -11.83
C GLY A 274 9.38 19.07 -11.89
N VAL A 275 8.74 19.30 -10.74
CA VAL A 275 7.41 19.94 -10.68
C VAL A 275 7.47 21.34 -11.33
N PHE A 276 8.49 22.13 -10.99
CA PHE A 276 8.68 23.46 -11.57
C PHE A 276 8.96 23.42 -13.07
N ALA A 277 9.75 22.46 -13.56
CA ALA A 277 9.97 22.30 -14.99
C ALA A 277 8.65 22.05 -15.73
N ALA A 278 7.82 21.13 -15.26
CA ALA A 278 6.51 20.88 -15.86
C ALA A 278 5.57 22.09 -15.74
N TYR A 279 5.51 22.75 -14.57
CA TYR A 279 4.69 23.94 -14.34
C TYR A 279 5.06 25.13 -15.24
N PHE A 280 6.36 25.38 -15.45
CA PHE A 280 6.81 26.49 -16.30
C PHE A 280 6.71 26.16 -17.80
N SER A 281 6.71 24.88 -18.18
CA SER A 281 6.43 24.43 -19.54
C SER A 281 4.94 24.32 -19.86
N ASP A 282 4.06 24.34 -18.85
CA ASP A 282 2.62 24.27 -19.05
C ASP A 282 2.08 25.53 -19.74
N THR A 283 1.41 25.33 -20.88
CA THR A 283 0.82 26.38 -21.71
C THR A 283 -0.66 26.60 -21.43
N HIS A 284 -1.30 25.77 -20.59
CA HIS A 284 -2.71 25.94 -20.20
C HIS A 284 -2.88 27.19 -19.33
N MET A 285 -3.92 27.99 -19.63
CA MET A 285 -4.21 29.24 -18.94
C MET A 285 -5.67 29.28 -18.45
N PRO A 286 -5.93 29.77 -17.23
CA PRO A 286 -4.96 30.21 -16.22
C PRO A 286 -4.21 29.04 -15.58
N ARG A 287 -2.92 29.21 -15.29
CA ARG A 287 -2.15 28.24 -14.51
C ARG A 287 -2.57 28.27 -13.02
N PRO A 288 -2.57 27.13 -12.31
CA PRO A 288 -2.83 27.08 -10.88
C PRO A 288 -1.78 27.86 -10.10
N GLU A 289 -2.17 28.44 -8.96
CA GLU A 289 -1.19 28.96 -8.01
C GLU A 289 -0.43 27.78 -7.38
N LEU A 290 0.91 27.78 -7.43
CA LEU A 290 1.74 26.73 -6.85
C LEU A 290 2.49 27.27 -5.63
N ARG A 291 2.24 26.68 -4.44
CA ARG A 291 2.89 27.07 -3.18
C ARG A 291 3.68 25.90 -2.58
N LEU A 292 4.92 26.16 -2.17
CA LEU A 292 5.80 25.18 -1.54
C LEU A 292 5.68 25.25 0.00
N TYR A 293 5.47 24.10 0.63
CA TYR A 293 5.40 23.95 2.08
C TYR A 293 6.46 22.95 2.55
N ASP A 294 7.23 23.33 3.56
CA ASP A 294 8.13 22.41 4.25
C ASP A 294 7.34 21.48 5.18
N VAL A 295 7.52 20.18 5.00
CA VAL A 295 6.89 19.15 5.85
C VAL A 295 7.78 18.71 7.01
N GLY A 296 8.95 19.32 7.19
CA GLY A 296 9.85 18.99 8.28
C GLY A 296 10.32 17.53 8.25
N ASN A 297 10.59 16.98 9.43
CA ASN A 297 11.23 15.66 9.58
C ASN A 297 10.37 14.63 10.33
N SER A 298 9.16 14.99 10.78
CA SER A 298 8.23 14.08 11.46
C SER A 298 6.92 13.88 10.69
N ALA A 299 6.13 12.88 11.08
CA ALA A 299 4.79 12.68 10.50
C ALA A 299 3.79 13.77 10.95
N ALA A 300 3.95 14.27 12.18
CA ALA A 300 3.13 15.35 12.72
C ALA A 300 3.35 16.67 11.97
N ASP A 301 4.60 16.98 11.61
CA ASP A 301 4.94 18.17 10.81
C ASP A 301 4.26 18.13 9.43
N ALA A 302 4.21 16.96 8.79
CA ALA A 302 3.54 16.78 7.50
C ALA A 302 2.03 17.01 7.60
N VAL A 303 1.40 16.53 8.67
CA VAL A 303 -0.03 16.79 8.94
C VAL A 303 -0.27 18.29 9.17
N ALA A 304 0.59 18.96 9.95
CA ALA A 304 0.48 20.40 10.17
C ALA A 304 0.68 21.21 8.88
N ALA A 305 1.63 20.82 8.02
CA ALA A 305 1.84 21.44 6.72
C ALA A 305 0.64 21.26 5.79
N TYR A 306 0.03 20.06 5.77
CA TYR A 306 -1.20 19.80 5.02
C TYR A 306 -2.37 20.68 5.51
N GLN A 307 -2.60 20.72 6.82
CA GLN A 307 -3.68 21.55 7.39
C GLN A 307 -3.48 23.03 7.10
N ARG A 308 -2.23 23.52 7.16
CA ARG A 308 -1.88 24.89 6.79
C ARG A 308 -2.15 25.17 5.32
N ALA A 309 -1.73 24.29 4.41
CA ALA A 309 -1.97 24.44 2.98
C ALA A 309 -3.47 24.54 2.64
N VAL A 310 -4.29 23.68 3.26
CA VAL A 310 -5.75 23.73 3.10
C VAL A 310 -6.33 25.04 3.65
N ALA A 311 -5.90 25.48 4.83
CA ALA A 311 -6.35 26.75 5.42
C ALA A 311 -5.97 27.97 4.57
N GLU A 312 -4.86 27.89 3.83
CA GLU A 312 -4.40 28.93 2.90
C GLU A 312 -5.04 28.81 1.49
N GLY A 313 -5.95 27.87 1.28
CA GLY A 313 -6.80 27.78 0.08
C GLY A 313 -6.36 26.76 -0.97
N ALA A 314 -5.43 25.85 -0.65
CA ALA A 314 -5.07 24.77 -1.57
C ALA A 314 -6.27 23.83 -1.82
N ASP A 315 -6.57 23.55 -3.09
CA ASP A 315 -7.61 22.61 -3.52
C ASP A 315 -7.04 21.30 -4.08
N ARG A 316 -5.73 21.24 -4.30
CA ARG A 316 -4.96 20.03 -4.59
C ARG A 316 -3.63 20.04 -3.84
N VAL A 317 -3.15 18.86 -3.46
CA VAL A 317 -1.88 18.70 -2.76
C VAL A 317 -1.00 17.67 -3.46
N ILE A 318 0.27 17.99 -3.68
CA ILE A 318 1.31 17.07 -4.15
C ILE A 318 2.30 16.84 -3.01
N GLY A 319 2.57 15.58 -2.67
CA GLY A 319 3.36 15.17 -1.50
C GLY A 319 2.49 14.69 -0.33
N PRO A 320 3.07 14.23 0.79
CA PRO A 320 4.50 14.23 1.11
C PRO A 320 5.26 13.05 0.49
N LEU A 321 6.57 12.94 0.79
CA LEU A 321 7.49 11.94 0.22
C LEU A 321 7.89 10.80 1.20
N ARG A 322 7.85 11.03 2.51
CA ARG A 322 8.16 10.00 3.51
C ARG A 322 6.95 9.08 3.73
N ARG A 323 7.17 7.77 3.83
CA ARG A 323 6.08 6.77 3.96
C ARG A 323 5.21 6.98 5.21
N ASP A 324 5.81 7.28 6.34
CA ASP A 324 5.10 7.56 7.59
C ASP A 324 4.34 8.89 7.54
N ALA A 325 4.91 9.91 6.88
CA ALA A 325 4.20 11.16 6.59
C ALA A 325 2.99 10.96 5.65
N VAL A 326 3.14 10.12 4.61
CA VAL A 326 2.02 9.76 3.71
C VAL A 326 0.90 9.09 4.50
N SER A 327 1.25 8.12 5.34
CA SER A 327 0.29 7.39 6.20
C SER A 327 -0.46 8.35 7.12
N ALA A 328 0.25 9.26 7.79
CA ALA A 328 -0.34 10.23 8.73
C ALA A 328 -1.24 11.27 8.03
N VAL A 329 -0.89 11.71 6.82
CA VAL A 329 -1.74 12.61 6.01
C VAL A 329 -2.98 11.86 5.51
N PHE A 330 -2.84 10.63 5.01
CA PHE A 330 -3.98 9.80 4.59
C PHE A 330 -4.89 9.37 5.75
N ALA A 331 -4.39 9.35 6.98
CA ALA A 331 -5.21 9.11 8.17
C ALA A 331 -6.09 10.30 8.57
N GLN A 332 -5.89 11.49 7.98
CA GLN A 332 -6.80 12.62 8.17
C GLN A 332 -8.14 12.31 7.50
N ASN A 333 -9.24 12.49 8.23
CA ASN A 333 -10.58 12.28 7.69
C ASN A 333 -11.55 13.30 8.31
N PRO A 334 -12.15 14.21 7.50
CA PRO A 334 -12.04 14.30 6.03
C PRO A 334 -10.68 14.86 5.56
N LEU A 335 -10.36 14.63 4.28
CA LEU A 335 -9.32 15.34 3.53
C LEU A 335 -9.99 16.34 2.58
N PRO A 336 -10.09 17.63 2.94
CA PRO A 336 -10.78 18.62 2.11
C PRO A 336 -10.10 18.88 0.76
N ALA A 337 -8.76 18.76 0.70
CA ALA A 337 -7.99 18.85 -0.53
C ALA A 337 -7.41 17.47 -0.86
N PRO A 338 -7.77 16.86 -2.00
CA PRO A 338 -7.20 15.58 -2.42
C PRO A 338 -5.67 15.63 -2.54
N VAL A 339 -5.02 14.53 -2.17
CA VAL A 339 -3.56 14.43 -2.05
C VAL A 339 -3.00 13.42 -3.06
N LEU A 340 -2.06 13.86 -3.90
CA LEU A 340 -1.16 12.99 -4.65
C LEU A 340 0.13 12.79 -3.83
N ALA A 341 0.15 11.75 -3.01
CA ALA A 341 1.34 11.40 -2.23
C ALA A 341 2.47 10.92 -3.15
N LEU A 342 3.70 11.30 -2.84
CA LEU A 342 4.90 10.97 -3.63
C LEU A 342 5.65 9.75 -3.08
N ASN A 343 4.91 8.87 -2.40
CA ASN A 343 5.35 7.55 -2.00
C ASN A 343 4.13 6.68 -1.71
N LEU A 344 4.37 5.39 -1.49
CA LEU A 344 3.37 4.53 -0.89
C LEU A 344 3.28 4.79 0.63
N PRO A 345 2.10 4.62 1.24
CA PRO A 345 1.97 4.60 2.68
C PRO A 345 2.72 3.40 3.29
N GLU A 346 2.99 3.47 4.59
CA GLU A 346 3.89 2.57 5.30
C GLU A 346 3.41 1.12 5.29
N ARG A 347 2.10 0.89 5.44
CA ARG A 347 1.49 -0.45 5.50
C ARG A 347 0.70 -0.79 4.24
N GLY A 348 0.77 0.09 3.25
CA GLY A 348 0.06 -0.06 1.99
C GLY A 348 -1.43 0.27 2.05
N GLU A 349 -1.94 0.84 3.13
CA GLU A 349 -3.33 1.27 3.23
C GLU A 349 -3.79 2.07 2.00
N SER A 350 -5.06 1.91 1.62
CA SER A 350 -5.61 2.59 0.46
C SER A 350 -5.68 4.10 0.68
N PRO A 351 -5.28 4.92 -0.32
CA PRO A 351 -5.51 6.36 -0.29
C PRO A 351 -6.99 6.70 -0.08
N PRO A 352 -7.29 7.78 0.66
CA PRO A 352 -8.66 8.26 0.81
C PRO A 352 -9.27 8.71 -0.53
N PRO A 353 -10.61 8.82 -0.63
CA PRO A 353 -11.28 9.20 -1.88
C PRO A 353 -10.71 10.49 -2.50
N GLY A 354 -10.51 10.48 -3.81
CA GLY A 354 -9.88 11.57 -4.58
C GLY A 354 -8.35 11.66 -4.46
N SER A 355 -7.76 11.02 -3.44
CA SER A 355 -6.30 10.99 -3.24
C SER A 355 -5.68 9.81 -3.96
N ALA A 356 -4.38 9.91 -4.25
CA ALA A 356 -3.62 8.85 -4.87
C ALA A 356 -2.20 8.75 -4.31
N ALA A 357 -1.60 7.56 -4.41
CA ALA A 357 -0.21 7.31 -4.05
C ALA A 357 0.62 7.02 -5.30
N PHE A 358 1.67 7.79 -5.52
CA PHE A 358 2.58 7.67 -6.64
C PHE A 358 4.00 7.44 -6.13
N GLY A 359 4.63 6.32 -6.49
CA GLY A 359 5.97 5.99 -6.01
C GLY A 359 6.78 5.19 -7.02
N LEU A 360 8.10 5.39 -7.01
CA LEU A 360 9.05 4.66 -7.84
C LEU A 360 9.40 3.32 -7.16
N ASN A 361 8.53 2.31 -7.31
CA ASN A 361 8.65 1.05 -6.56
C ASN A 361 9.48 -0.03 -7.28
N PRO A 362 10.55 -0.56 -6.65
CA PRO A 362 11.33 -1.68 -7.20
C PRO A 362 10.51 -2.96 -7.43
N ASP A 363 9.51 -3.22 -6.59
CA ASP A 363 8.62 -4.38 -6.73
C ASP A 363 7.95 -4.40 -8.12
N THR A 364 7.50 -3.23 -8.58
CA THR A 364 6.79 -3.10 -9.85
C THR A 364 7.74 -3.27 -11.04
N GLU A 365 9.01 -2.87 -10.90
CA GLU A 365 10.05 -3.11 -11.92
C GLU A 365 10.41 -4.59 -12.02
N GLY A 366 10.54 -5.28 -10.87
CA GLY A 366 10.76 -6.72 -10.82
C GLY A 366 9.61 -7.51 -11.46
N ALA A 367 8.37 -7.15 -11.14
CA ALA A 367 7.19 -7.76 -11.76
C ALA A 367 7.12 -7.49 -13.28
N GLN A 368 7.40 -6.27 -13.73
CA GLN A 368 7.46 -5.96 -15.17
C GLN A 368 8.57 -6.72 -15.89
N ALA A 369 9.74 -6.87 -15.26
CA ALA A 369 10.81 -7.67 -15.82
C ALA A 369 10.38 -9.13 -16.00
N ALA A 370 9.78 -9.74 -14.97
CA ALA A 370 9.24 -11.10 -15.08
C ALA A 370 8.23 -11.23 -16.23
N GLN A 371 7.29 -10.29 -16.34
CA GLN A 371 6.33 -10.29 -17.45
C GLN A 371 7.02 -10.16 -18.81
N HIS A 372 8.01 -9.28 -18.93
CA HIS A 372 8.75 -9.07 -20.17
C HIS A 372 9.53 -10.32 -20.62
N LEU A 373 10.07 -11.10 -19.67
CA LEU A 373 10.68 -12.40 -19.98
C LEU A 373 9.63 -13.40 -20.51
N LEU A 374 8.50 -13.51 -19.82
CA LEU A 374 7.41 -14.41 -20.21
C LEU A 374 6.87 -14.09 -21.60
N ASP A 375 6.69 -12.80 -21.92
CA ASP A 375 6.22 -12.33 -23.23
C ASP A 375 7.19 -12.67 -24.36
N ARG A 376 8.47 -12.91 -24.04
CA ARG A 376 9.51 -13.37 -24.97
C ARG A 376 9.66 -14.89 -25.02
N GLY A 377 8.79 -15.63 -24.35
CA GLY A 377 8.85 -17.09 -24.27
C GLY A 377 9.95 -17.63 -23.37
N ILE A 378 10.56 -16.79 -22.52
CA ILE A 378 11.52 -17.22 -21.51
C ILE A 378 10.76 -17.82 -20.34
N THR A 379 10.97 -19.10 -20.08
CA THR A 379 10.25 -19.86 -19.04
C THR A 379 11.15 -20.27 -17.88
N HIS A 380 12.46 -20.05 -17.98
CA HIS A 380 13.41 -20.35 -16.91
C HIS A 380 14.28 -19.12 -16.63
N ALA A 381 14.45 -18.76 -15.36
CA ALA A 381 15.28 -17.61 -14.99
C ALA A 381 16.06 -17.86 -13.71
N ALA A 382 17.35 -17.52 -13.72
CA ALA A 382 18.13 -17.39 -12.50
C ALA A 382 18.07 -15.95 -11.97
N ILE A 383 18.04 -15.78 -10.66
CA ILE A 383 18.00 -14.46 -10.01
C ILE A 383 19.34 -14.17 -9.34
N VAL A 384 19.94 -13.02 -9.65
CA VAL A 384 21.11 -12.51 -8.92
C VAL A 384 20.85 -11.08 -8.48
N ALA A 385 20.68 -10.88 -7.17
CA ALA A 385 20.36 -9.57 -6.60
C ALA A 385 21.44 -9.10 -5.63
N ALA A 386 21.60 -7.79 -5.48
CA ALA A 386 22.33 -7.22 -4.35
C ALA A 386 21.60 -7.49 -3.02
N ASP A 387 22.32 -7.44 -1.90
CA ASP A 387 21.80 -7.64 -0.54
C ASP A 387 21.04 -6.43 0.06
N SER A 388 20.72 -5.45 -0.77
CA SER A 388 20.01 -4.23 -0.37
C SER A 388 18.49 -4.39 -0.47
N ASP A 389 17.72 -3.69 0.39
CA ASP A 389 16.25 -3.82 0.47
C ASP A 389 15.55 -3.65 -0.88
N TRP A 390 15.95 -2.66 -1.69
CA TRP A 390 15.33 -2.41 -2.99
C TRP A 390 15.56 -3.56 -3.97
N ALA A 391 16.74 -4.20 -3.92
CA ALA A 391 17.10 -5.30 -4.81
C ALA A 391 16.40 -6.60 -4.40
N GLU A 392 16.30 -6.85 -3.09
CA GLU A 392 15.52 -7.96 -2.53
C GLU A 392 14.04 -7.85 -2.89
N ARG A 393 13.46 -6.64 -2.79
CA ARG A 393 12.07 -6.40 -3.16
C ARG A 393 11.80 -6.60 -4.64
N ALA A 394 12.71 -6.16 -5.51
CA ALA A 394 12.62 -6.44 -6.94
C ALA A 394 12.73 -7.94 -7.24
N ALA A 395 13.66 -8.65 -6.60
CA ALA A 395 13.83 -10.11 -6.75
C ALA A 395 12.60 -10.90 -6.28
N ALA A 396 12.04 -10.55 -5.12
CA ALA A 396 10.84 -11.18 -4.58
C ALA A 396 9.63 -10.98 -5.51
N ALA A 397 9.43 -9.76 -6.02
CA ALA A 397 8.35 -9.46 -6.95
C ALA A 397 8.55 -10.11 -8.32
N PHE A 398 9.78 -10.14 -8.84
CA PHE A 398 10.13 -10.89 -10.04
C PHE A 398 9.74 -12.36 -9.89
N ARG A 399 10.18 -13.02 -8.80
CA ARG A 399 9.84 -14.43 -8.55
C ARG A 399 8.33 -14.65 -8.54
N ALA A 400 7.62 -13.88 -7.73
CA ALA A 400 6.18 -14.05 -7.55
C ALA A 400 5.43 -13.90 -8.89
N GLN A 401 5.81 -12.91 -9.70
CA GLN A 401 5.22 -12.69 -11.02
C GLN A 401 5.61 -13.79 -12.02
N PHE A 402 6.89 -14.19 -12.06
CA PHE A 402 7.39 -15.16 -13.01
C PHE A 402 6.76 -16.54 -12.78
N GLU A 403 6.70 -16.99 -11.53
CA GLU A 403 6.08 -18.26 -11.13
C GLU A 403 4.56 -18.25 -11.38
N ALA A 404 3.88 -17.13 -11.12
CA ALA A 404 2.46 -16.98 -11.44
C ALA A 404 2.18 -17.06 -12.94
N GLY A 405 3.12 -16.61 -13.77
CA GLY A 405 3.10 -16.74 -15.23
C GLY A 405 3.56 -18.10 -15.77
N ARG A 406 3.70 -19.12 -14.90
CA ARG A 406 4.22 -20.47 -15.22
C ARG A 406 5.70 -20.52 -15.62
N GLY A 407 6.46 -19.45 -15.37
CA GLY A 407 7.91 -19.50 -15.39
C GLY A 407 8.46 -20.23 -14.17
N SER A 408 9.72 -20.67 -14.25
CA SER A 408 10.43 -21.35 -13.16
C SER A 408 11.69 -20.60 -12.77
N VAL A 409 11.81 -20.22 -11.50
CA VAL A 409 13.06 -19.71 -10.96
C VAL A 409 13.99 -20.91 -10.71
N ILE A 410 15.04 -21.02 -11.51
CA ILE A 410 15.94 -22.18 -11.53
C ILE A 410 17.09 -22.10 -10.52
N GLY A 411 17.30 -20.91 -9.96
CA GLY A 411 18.29 -20.67 -8.92
C GLY A 411 18.35 -19.21 -8.55
N GLU A 412 18.88 -18.95 -7.36
CA GLU A 412 19.01 -17.59 -6.85
C GLU A 412 20.30 -17.43 -6.05
N SER A 413 20.90 -16.24 -6.11
CA SER A 413 21.97 -15.85 -5.20
C SER A 413 21.89 -14.36 -4.81
N ARG A 414 22.73 -14.00 -3.83
CA ARG A 414 22.96 -12.62 -3.39
C ARG A 414 24.41 -12.22 -3.54
N ILE A 415 24.59 -10.97 -3.96
CA ILE A 415 25.89 -10.30 -3.98
C ILE A 415 25.95 -9.36 -2.78
N LYS A 416 26.97 -9.56 -1.94
CA LYS A 416 27.15 -8.71 -0.76
C LYS A 416 27.72 -7.35 -1.14
N THR A 417 27.33 -6.33 -0.38
CA THR A 417 27.93 -5.00 -0.55
C THR A 417 29.46 -5.06 -0.35
N GLY A 418 30.22 -4.54 -1.31
CA GLY A 418 31.69 -4.53 -1.30
C GLY A 418 32.37 -5.82 -1.80
N GLU A 419 31.61 -6.86 -2.13
CA GLU A 419 32.13 -8.07 -2.76
C GLU A 419 32.64 -7.76 -4.18
N LEU A 420 33.77 -8.38 -4.58
CA LEU A 420 34.37 -8.19 -5.91
C LEU A 420 34.40 -9.49 -6.74
N ASN A 421 34.37 -10.65 -6.10
CA ASN A 421 34.40 -11.96 -6.75
C ASN A 421 33.04 -12.65 -6.59
N TYR A 422 32.27 -12.69 -7.67
CA TYR A 422 30.90 -13.21 -7.69
C TYR A 422 30.83 -14.66 -8.17
N SER A 423 31.96 -15.34 -8.36
CA SER A 423 32.01 -16.69 -8.93
C SER A 423 31.19 -17.70 -8.13
N ALA A 424 31.16 -17.60 -6.80
CA ALA A 424 30.36 -18.47 -5.94
C ALA A 424 28.85 -18.22 -6.13
N SER A 425 28.44 -16.95 -6.13
CA SER A 425 27.04 -16.54 -6.35
C SER A 425 26.53 -16.92 -7.73
N ILE A 426 27.35 -16.70 -8.78
CA ILE A 426 27.06 -17.10 -10.16
C ILE A 426 26.88 -18.63 -10.25
N LYS A 427 27.80 -19.40 -9.69
CA LYS A 427 27.71 -20.88 -9.67
C LYS A 427 26.47 -21.36 -8.92
N SER A 428 26.14 -20.72 -7.80
CA SER A 428 24.96 -21.06 -7.00
C SER A 428 23.66 -20.78 -7.76
N ALA A 429 23.53 -19.60 -8.38
CA ALA A 429 22.31 -19.21 -9.09
C ALA A 429 22.09 -19.99 -10.40
N LEU A 430 23.16 -20.45 -11.05
CA LEU A 430 23.12 -21.10 -12.35
C LEU A 430 23.48 -22.60 -12.28
N ALA A 431 23.44 -23.20 -11.09
CA ALA A 431 23.94 -24.56 -10.84
C ALA A 431 23.30 -25.64 -11.73
N VAL A 432 22.05 -25.41 -12.17
CA VAL A 432 21.29 -26.35 -13.00
C VAL A 432 21.46 -26.12 -14.50
N LEU A 433 22.11 -25.02 -14.91
CA LEU A 433 22.38 -24.74 -16.32
C LEU A 433 23.77 -25.25 -16.73
N PRO A 434 23.91 -25.82 -17.93
CA PRO A 434 25.22 -26.24 -18.44
C PRO A 434 26.07 -25.00 -18.76
N ALA A 435 27.21 -24.87 -18.10
CA ALA A 435 28.22 -23.87 -18.46
C ALA A 435 28.84 -24.24 -19.83
N GLN A 436 28.87 -23.28 -20.76
CA GLN A 436 29.48 -23.49 -22.07
C GLN A 436 31.00 -23.31 -21.98
N SER A 437 31.76 -24.26 -22.53
CA SER A 437 33.21 -24.09 -22.68
C SER A 437 33.48 -23.18 -23.88
N ALA A 438 34.33 -22.16 -23.71
CA ALA A 438 34.69 -21.19 -24.75
C ALA A 438 35.34 -21.78 -26.03
N THR A 439 35.61 -23.09 -26.05
CA THR A 439 36.33 -23.82 -27.11
C THR A 439 35.55 -24.98 -27.73
N ALA A 440 34.30 -25.23 -27.35
CA ALA A 440 33.53 -26.35 -27.89
C ALA A 440 32.71 -25.93 -29.15
N PRO A 441 32.82 -26.64 -30.28
CA PRO A 441 31.95 -26.40 -31.43
C PRO A 441 30.49 -26.68 -31.03
N VAL A 442 29.55 -25.89 -31.57
CA VAL A 442 28.11 -26.05 -31.38
C VAL A 442 27.68 -27.42 -31.91
N GLN A 443 27.72 -28.44 -31.06
CA GLN A 443 27.09 -29.72 -31.34
C GLN A 443 25.65 -29.64 -30.84
N LYS A 444 24.69 -29.80 -31.76
CA LYS A 444 23.32 -30.17 -31.40
C LYS A 444 23.40 -31.47 -30.60
N SER A 445 23.19 -31.40 -29.29
CA SER A 445 23.21 -32.55 -28.39
C SER A 445 22.11 -33.52 -28.80
N ALA A 446 22.51 -34.77 -29.05
CA ALA A 446 21.63 -35.91 -29.20
C ALA A 446 20.98 -36.24 -27.84
N ALA A 447 19.76 -36.76 -27.92
CA ALA A 447 18.86 -37.09 -26.82
C ALA A 447 19.53 -37.89 -25.67
N GLY A 448 19.29 -37.45 -24.42
CA GLY A 448 19.54 -38.26 -23.22
C GLY A 448 20.17 -37.51 -22.03
N SER A 449 19.57 -36.42 -21.55
CA SER A 449 19.73 -35.95 -20.17
C SER A 449 18.59 -34.97 -19.84
N ASP A 450 18.19 -34.87 -18.57
CA ASP A 450 17.09 -34.03 -18.07
C ASP A 450 17.27 -32.50 -18.31
N ALA A 451 18.32 -32.09 -19.04
CA ALA A 451 18.62 -30.73 -19.48
C ALA A 451 17.86 -30.30 -20.76
N ALA A 452 17.15 -31.21 -21.44
CA ALA A 452 16.44 -30.95 -22.70
C ALA A 452 15.19 -30.03 -22.57
N GLY A 453 14.99 -29.36 -21.43
CA GLY A 453 13.85 -28.48 -21.16
C GLY A 453 14.19 -27.01 -20.86
N MET A 454 15.48 -26.63 -20.84
CA MET A 454 15.94 -25.30 -20.39
C MET A 454 16.41 -24.38 -21.54
N ASP A 455 16.06 -24.68 -22.78
CA ASP A 455 16.49 -23.94 -23.99
C ASP A 455 16.09 -22.44 -23.97
N ASN A 456 15.12 -22.05 -23.14
CA ASN A 456 14.65 -20.69 -22.95
C ASN A 456 14.97 -20.16 -21.54
N SER A 457 16.27 -20.05 -21.22
CA SER A 457 16.77 -19.59 -19.93
C SER A 457 17.33 -18.17 -19.99
N ALA A 458 17.16 -17.40 -18.91
CA ALA A 458 17.71 -16.05 -18.75
C ALA A 458 18.31 -15.81 -17.36
N VAL A 459 19.00 -14.68 -17.21
CA VAL A 459 19.41 -14.16 -15.90
C VAL A 459 18.67 -12.85 -15.63
N PHE A 460 17.98 -12.79 -14.50
CA PHE A 460 17.46 -11.54 -13.97
C PHE A 460 18.41 -10.99 -12.92
N ILE A 461 18.77 -9.71 -13.04
CA ILE A 461 19.65 -9.01 -12.11
C ILE A 461 18.99 -7.78 -11.48
N SER A 462 19.25 -7.55 -10.21
CA SER A 462 18.88 -6.31 -9.52
C SER A 462 20.07 -5.80 -8.72
N MET A 463 20.85 -4.90 -9.32
CA MET A 463 22.13 -4.43 -8.79
C MET A 463 22.49 -3.04 -9.36
N THR A 464 23.45 -2.35 -8.75
CA THR A 464 23.90 -1.03 -9.19
C THR A 464 24.76 -1.12 -10.47
N PRO A 465 25.03 0.00 -11.18
CA PRO A 465 25.89 -0.04 -12.36
C PRO A 465 27.30 -0.58 -12.02
N GLN A 466 27.85 -0.22 -10.85
CA GLN A 466 29.16 -0.68 -10.42
C GLN A 466 29.21 -2.19 -10.19
N GLN A 467 28.18 -2.76 -9.56
CA GLN A 467 28.06 -4.21 -9.36
C GLN A 467 27.87 -4.94 -10.69
N ALA A 468 27.03 -4.41 -11.58
CA ALA A 468 26.78 -5.02 -12.89
C ALA A 468 28.02 -5.04 -13.79
N ARG A 469 28.82 -3.98 -13.78
CA ARG A 469 30.09 -3.90 -14.53
C ARG A 469 31.12 -4.93 -14.04
N LEU A 470 31.03 -5.35 -12.78
CA LEU A 470 31.83 -6.47 -12.24
C LEU A 470 31.19 -7.84 -12.54
N PHE A 471 29.87 -7.91 -12.52
CA PHE A 471 29.10 -9.15 -12.71
C PHE A 471 29.17 -9.68 -14.15
N MET A 472 28.93 -8.82 -15.14
CA MET A 472 28.82 -9.24 -16.53
C MET A 472 30.09 -9.92 -17.08
N PRO A 473 31.32 -9.40 -16.85
CA PRO A 473 32.54 -10.09 -17.24
C PRO A 473 32.72 -11.45 -16.55
N GLN A 474 32.39 -11.54 -15.26
CA GLN A 474 32.50 -12.79 -14.49
C GLN A 474 31.46 -13.83 -14.93
N LEU A 475 30.25 -13.41 -15.30
CA LEU A 475 29.22 -14.28 -15.87
C LEU A 475 29.70 -14.88 -17.20
N LYS A 476 30.29 -14.05 -18.08
CA LYS A 476 30.88 -14.48 -19.36
C LYS A 476 32.03 -15.47 -19.13
N LEU A 477 32.96 -15.16 -18.21
CA LEU A 477 34.07 -16.05 -17.84
C LEU A 477 33.61 -17.39 -17.24
N ALA A 478 32.46 -17.41 -16.57
CA ALA A 478 31.85 -18.63 -16.03
C ALA A 478 31.15 -19.51 -17.10
N GLY A 479 31.15 -19.10 -18.38
CA GLY A 479 30.60 -19.89 -19.49
C GLY A 479 29.15 -19.58 -19.84
N TYR A 480 28.62 -18.43 -19.38
CA TYR A 480 27.21 -18.04 -19.60
C TYR A 480 27.06 -16.83 -20.52
N SER A 481 27.98 -16.64 -21.49
CA SER A 481 27.99 -15.48 -22.39
C SER A 481 26.77 -15.34 -23.31
N ASN A 482 26.04 -16.44 -23.52
CA ASN A 482 24.91 -16.51 -24.45
C ASN A 482 23.55 -16.39 -23.75
N LEU A 483 23.51 -16.27 -22.42
CA LEU A 483 22.26 -16.07 -21.70
C LEU A 483 21.83 -14.60 -21.81
N PRO A 484 20.57 -14.31 -22.19
CA PRO A 484 20.05 -12.96 -22.12
C PRO A 484 19.97 -12.53 -20.64
N VAL A 485 20.35 -11.27 -20.38
CA VAL A 485 20.36 -10.69 -19.04
C VAL A 485 19.39 -9.52 -18.99
N PHE A 486 18.49 -9.55 -18.02
CA PHE A 486 17.47 -8.52 -17.80
C PHE A 486 17.64 -7.88 -16.43
N ALA A 487 17.37 -6.59 -16.31
CA ALA A 487 17.56 -5.85 -15.08
C ALA A 487 16.45 -4.83 -14.76
N THR A 488 16.51 -4.30 -13.54
CA THR A 488 15.73 -3.12 -13.11
C THR A 488 16.46 -1.82 -13.42
N SER A 489 15.79 -0.69 -13.21
CA SER A 489 16.32 0.66 -13.53
C SER A 489 17.62 1.00 -12.81
N HIS A 490 17.88 0.38 -11.65
CA HIS A 490 19.09 0.62 -10.86
C HIS A 490 20.37 0.23 -11.59
N LEU A 491 20.28 -0.55 -12.67
CA LEU A 491 21.40 -0.87 -13.55
C LEU A 491 21.99 0.39 -14.22
N PHE A 492 21.16 1.39 -14.51
CA PHE A 492 21.57 2.58 -15.24
C PHE A 492 21.79 3.77 -14.30
N GLY A 493 22.96 4.40 -14.44
CA GLY A 493 23.37 5.52 -13.59
C GLY A 493 22.63 6.83 -13.86
N GLY A 494 21.79 6.92 -14.88
CA GLY A 494 21.06 8.13 -15.27
C GLY A 494 21.84 9.10 -16.15
N LEU A 495 23.08 8.77 -16.51
CA LEU A 495 23.90 9.48 -17.49
C LEU A 495 24.68 8.45 -18.32
N THR A 496 24.86 8.76 -19.60
CA THR A 496 25.60 7.91 -20.53
C THR A 496 27.09 7.91 -20.17
N ASN A 497 27.70 6.73 -20.01
CA ASN A 497 29.13 6.58 -19.79
C ASN A 497 29.71 5.43 -20.65
N PRO A 498 29.93 5.66 -21.97
CA PRO A 498 30.26 4.58 -22.91
C PRO A 498 31.53 3.81 -22.55
N GLY A 499 32.51 4.49 -21.93
CA GLY A 499 33.76 3.86 -21.52
C GLY A 499 33.58 2.82 -20.41
N MET A 500 32.73 3.13 -19.42
CA MET A 500 32.48 2.24 -18.28
C MET A 500 31.33 1.25 -18.52
N ASP A 501 30.38 1.61 -19.38
CA ASP A 501 29.15 0.82 -19.60
C ASP A 501 29.28 -0.22 -20.70
N ARG A 502 30.42 -0.29 -21.40
CA ARG A 502 30.68 -1.31 -22.42
C ARG A 502 30.60 -2.73 -21.87
N ASP A 503 30.97 -2.94 -20.60
CA ASP A 503 30.82 -4.25 -19.95
C ASP A 503 29.36 -4.70 -19.80
N LEU A 504 28.41 -3.74 -19.87
CA LEU A 504 26.98 -3.97 -19.78
C LEU A 504 26.32 -4.27 -21.13
N ASP A 505 27.08 -4.27 -22.23
CA ASP A 505 26.56 -4.53 -23.58
C ASP A 505 25.72 -5.82 -23.64
N GLY A 506 24.53 -5.70 -24.23
CA GLY A 506 23.54 -6.77 -24.37
C GLY A 506 22.57 -6.90 -23.20
N VAL A 507 22.80 -6.24 -22.06
CA VAL A 507 21.84 -6.25 -20.94
C VAL A 507 20.62 -5.38 -21.29
N GLU A 508 19.43 -5.93 -21.08
CA GLU A 508 18.15 -5.24 -21.24
C GLU A 508 17.58 -4.84 -19.89
N PHE A 509 16.96 -3.67 -19.78
CA PHE A 509 16.41 -3.20 -18.51
C PHE A 509 15.24 -2.23 -18.71
N CYS A 510 14.40 -2.12 -17.69
CA CYS A 510 13.29 -1.17 -17.69
C CYS A 510 13.69 0.14 -16.98
N ASP A 511 13.24 1.28 -17.50
CA ASP A 511 13.47 2.59 -16.88
C ASP A 511 12.44 3.65 -17.31
N ALA A 512 12.54 4.84 -16.71
CA ALA A 512 11.76 6.00 -17.08
C ALA A 512 12.11 6.47 -18.52
N PRO A 513 11.12 6.62 -19.43
CA PRO A 513 11.36 6.94 -20.83
C PRO A 513 11.96 8.33 -21.06
N TRP A 514 11.80 9.27 -20.11
CA TRP A 514 12.41 10.58 -20.20
C TRP A 514 13.94 10.54 -20.27
N LEU A 515 14.59 9.58 -19.60
CA LEU A 515 16.05 9.43 -19.61
C LEU A 515 16.63 9.09 -21.01
N PHE A 516 15.76 8.72 -21.95
CA PHE A 516 16.13 8.35 -23.32
C PHE A 516 15.43 9.23 -24.36
N ASP A 517 14.85 10.37 -23.96
CA ASP A 517 14.06 11.25 -24.82
C ASP A 517 12.94 10.52 -25.60
N ALA A 518 12.39 9.46 -25.00
CA ALA A 518 11.43 8.56 -25.65
C ALA A 518 9.97 9.03 -25.55
N VAL A 519 9.72 10.22 -24.98
CA VAL A 519 8.38 10.82 -24.84
C VAL A 519 8.31 12.12 -25.61
N VAL A 520 7.38 12.20 -26.57
CA VAL A 520 7.15 13.41 -27.36
C VAL A 520 6.46 14.47 -26.51
N GLY A 521 6.88 15.72 -26.65
CA GLY A 521 6.25 16.88 -25.98
C GLY A 521 6.82 17.20 -24.60
N LEU A 522 7.72 16.38 -24.05
CA LEU A 522 8.48 16.71 -22.85
C LEU A 522 9.81 17.41 -23.21
N PRO A 523 10.35 18.26 -22.32
CA PRO A 523 11.70 18.81 -22.49
C PRO A 523 12.73 17.68 -22.59
N ARG A 524 13.75 17.83 -23.45
CA ARG A 524 14.80 16.82 -23.60
C ARG A 524 15.61 16.68 -22.31
N HIS A 525 15.90 15.45 -21.90
CA HIS A 525 16.66 15.17 -20.68
C HIS A 525 18.05 15.79 -20.74
N ALA A 526 18.76 15.66 -21.86
CA ALA A 526 20.11 16.22 -22.01
C ALA A 526 20.14 17.75 -21.77
N ASP A 527 19.19 18.49 -22.33
CA ASP A 527 19.14 19.96 -22.20
C ASP A 527 18.91 20.39 -20.74
N ILE A 528 18.03 19.68 -20.03
CA ILE A 528 17.74 19.95 -18.62
C ILE A 528 18.91 19.51 -17.74
N ALA A 529 19.47 18.33 -17.99
CA ALA A 529 20.61 17.80 -17.26
C ALA A 529 21.81 18.74 -17.38
N ASP A 530 22.06 19.37 -18.52
CA ASP A 530 23.17 20.31 -18.69
C ASP A 530 23.06 21.55 -17.79
N SER A 531 21.84 21.97 -17.46
CA SER A 531 21.58 23.17 -16.65
C SER A 531 21.29 22.89 -15.17
N LEU A 532 20.72 21.74 -14.84
CA LEU A 532 20.26 21.39 -13.50
C LEU A 532 20.91 20.08 -13.03
N GLU A 533 21.72 20.18 -11.97
CA GLU A 533 22.34 19.00 -11.34
C GLU A 533 21.29 18.02 -10.78
N SER A 534 20.15 18.52 -10.35
CA SER A 534 19.03 17.72 -9.81
C SER A 534 18.38 16.80 -10.86
N ALA A 535 18.60 17.04 -12.16
CA ALA A 535 18.15 16.20 -13.27
C ALA A 535 19.19 15.15 -13.71
N ARG A 536 20.34 15.07 -13.04
CA ARG A 536 21.42 14.12 -13.35
C ARG A 536 21.40 12.91 -12.42
N GLY A 537 22.09 11.85 -12.85
CA GLY A 537 22.42 10.72 -11.99
C GLY A 537 21.18 10.04 -11.40
N ALA A 538 21.25 9.71 -10.10
CA ALA A 538 20.11 9.16 -9.36
C ALA A 538 18.93 10.16 -9.22
N GLY A 539 19.18 11.46 -9.31
CA GLY A 539 18.16 12.51 -9.22
C GLY A 539 17.23 12.57 -10.44
N ALA A 540 17.70 12.13 -11.61
CA ALA A 540 16.95 12.20 -12.87
C ALA A 540 15.55 11.55 -12.79
N ARG A 541 15.45 10.39 -12.12
CA ARG A 541 14.15 9.69 -11.97
C ARG A 541 13.20 10.42 -11.02
N LEU A 542 13.74 11.06 -9.99
CA LEU A 542 12.97 11.89 -9.05
C LEU A 542 12.52 13.19 -9.70
N PHE A 543 13.36 13.76 -10.56
CA PHE A 543 12.99 14.90 -11.41
C PHE A 543 11.85 14.53 -12.36
N ALA A 544 11.96 13.39 -13.06
CA ALA A 544 10.88 12.86 -13.90
C ALA A 544 9.58 12.64 -13.10
N MET A 545 9.70 12.09 -11.87
CA MET A 545 8.57 11.92 -10.97
C MET A 545 7.91 13.26 -10.60
N GLY A 546 8.70 14.32 -10.40
CA GLY A 546 8.20 15.67 -10.17
C GLY A 546 7.39 16.21 -11.35
N MET A 547 7.90 16.03 -12.58
CA MET A 547 7.17 16.42 -13.80
C MET A 547 5.81 15.70 -13.89
N ASP A 548 5.82 14.39 -13.65
CA ASP A 548 4.61 13.56 -13.68
C ASP A 548 3.63 13.88 -12.57
N ALA A 549 4.12 14.23 -11.37
CA ALA A 549 3.25 14.60 -10.26
C ALA A 549 2.41 15.86 -10.58
N TYR A 550 3.02 16.85 -11.22
CA TYR A 550 2.29 18.02 -11.73
C TYR A 550 1.29 17.60 -12.81
N ALA A 551 1.74 16.84 -13.81
CA ALA A 551 0.91 16.43 -14.95
C ALA A 551 -0.28 15.52 -14.58
N LEU A 552 -0.14 14.70 -13.54
CA LEU A 552 -1.20 13.82 -13.02
C LEU A 552 -2.32 14.59 -12.31
N THR A 553 -1.98 15.69 -11.64
CA THR A 553 -2.89 16.43 -10.75
C THR A 553 -4.28 16.72 -11.35
N PRO A 554 -4.41 17.21 -12.60
CA PRO A 554 -5.72 17.46 -13.19
C PRO A 554 -6.51 16.21 -13.58
N TYR A 555 -5.88 15.02 -13.65
CA TYR A 555 -6.51 13.79 -14.14
C TYR A 555 -6.84 12.78 -13.03
N LEU A 556 -6.46 13.03 -11.77
CA LEU A 556 -6.61 12.06 -10.67
C LEU A 556 -8.04 11.54 -10.50
N ASP A 557 -9.02 12.44 -10.49
CA ASP A 557 -10.43 12.07 -10.36
C ASP A 557 -10.88 11.14 -11.49
N TRP A 558 -10.48 11.46 -12.73
CA TRP A 558 -10.86 10.71 -13.92
C TRP A 558 -10.21 9.33 -13.94
N MET A 559 -8.90 9.26 -13.71
CA MET A 559 -8.14 8.01 -13.71
C MET A 559 -8.57 7.08 -12.56
N SER A 560 -9.11 7.62 -11.46
CA SER A 560 -9.70 6.79 -10.40
C SER A 560 -10.95 6.03 -10.85
N GLN A 561 -11.62 6.48 -11.91
CA GLN A 561 -12.85 5.89 -12.45
C GLN A 561 -12.63 5.14 -13.77
N HIS A 562 -11.51 5.38 -14.46
CA HIS A 562 -11.18 4.80 -15.76
C HIS A 562 -9.79 4.14 -15.70
N HIS A 563 -9.76 2.84 -15.41
CA HIS A 563 -8.50 2.10 -15.17
C HIS A 563 -7.71 1.77 -16.45
N ASP A 564 -8.35 1.85 -17.61
CA ASP A 564 -7.73 1.73 -18.94
C ASP A 564 -7.15 3.06 -19.44
N ALA A 565 -7.54 4.18 -18.82
CA ALA A 565 -7.00 5.49 -19.14
C ALA A 565 -5.57 5.63 -18.60
N TYR A 566 -4.68 6.23 -19.38
CA TYR A 566 -3.31 6.48 -18.96
C TYR A 566 -2.78 7.85 -19.36
N LEU A 567 -1.83 8.37 -18.58
CA LEU A 567 -1.07 9.57 -18.91
C LEU A 567 0.30 9.16 -19.46
N PRO A 568 0.68 9.55 -20.69
CA PRO A 568 2.06 9.43 -21.16
C PRO A 568 2.96 10.37 -20.35
N GLY A 569 3.71 9.82 -19.39
CA GLY A 569 4.55 10.56 -18.45
C GLY A 569 6.04 10.33 -18.66
N ALA A 570 6.84 11.19 -18.03
CA ALA A 570 8.29 11.13 -17.97
C ALA A 570 8.80 9.82 -17.32
N THR A 571 8.05 9.28 -16.37
CA THR A 571 8.38 8.03 -15.65
C THR A 571 7.70 6.79 -16.21
N GLY A 572 6.97 6.90 -17.33
CA GLY A 572 6.30 5.80 -17.99
C GLY A 572 4.87 6.14 -18.38
N GLN A 573 4.11 5.14 -18.83
CA GLN A 573 2.66 5.30 -18.96
C GLN A 573 2.03 5.14 -17.58
N LEU A 574 1.37 6.18 -17.10
CA LEU A 574 0.83 6.25 -15.74
C LEU A 574 -0.65 5.90 -15.75
N SER A 575 -1.08 4.96 -14.91
CA SER A 575 -2.48 4.53 -14.79
C SER A 575 -2.83 4.29 -13.32
N SER A 576 -4.13 4.29 -12.99
CA SER A 576 -4.58 3.94 -11.64
C SER A 576 -4.89 2.45 -11.54
N ASP A 577 -4.46 1.81 -10.45
CA ASP A 577 -4.79 0.39 -10.18
C ASP A 577 -6.19 0.17 -9.56
N GLY A 578 -6.99 1.22 -9.45
CA GLY A 578 -8.32 1.20 -8.83
C GLY A 578 -8.33 1.13 -7.31
N SER A 579 -7.18 0.92 -6.68
CA SER A 579 -6.99 1.04 -5.23
C SER A 579 -6.48 2.42 -4.81
N GLY A 580 -6.38 3.36 -5.76
CA GLY A 580 -5.83 4.70 -5.56
C GLY A 580 -4.32 4.79 -5.77
N ARG A 581 -3.64 3.74 -6.26
CA ARG A 581 -2.20 3.81 -6.54
C ARG A 581 -1.95 4.06 -8.01
N ILE A 582 -0.96 4.90 -8.29
CA ILE A 582 -0.48 5.15 -9.63
C ILE A 582 0.56 4.09 -9.99
N GLN A 583 0.24 3.28 -11.00
CA GLN A 583 1.15 2.34 -11.62
C GLN A 583 1.88 3.00 -12.80
N ARG A 584 3.10 2.53 -13.06
CA ARG A 584 3.94 2.99 -14.17
C ARG A 584 4.22 1.80 -15.06
N LEU A 585 3.97 1.91 -16.36
CA LEU A 585 4.53 1.02 -17.36
C LEU A 585 5.81 1.65 -17.94
N LEU A 586 6.95 1.01 -17.70
CA LEU A 586 8.27 1.54 -18.06
C LEU A 586 8.63 1.24 -19.51
N THR A 587 9.56 2.01 -20.06
CA THR A 587 10.16 1.67 -21.35
C THR A 587 11.32 0.69 -21.15
N TRP A 588 11.63 -0.08 -22.18
CA TRP A 588 12.77 -0.98 -22.18
C TRP A 588 13.94 -0.37 -22.94
N ALA A 589 15.13 -0.50 -22.37
CA ALA A 589 16.38 -0.09 -22.98
C ALA A 589 17.38 -1.25 -23.02
N ARG A 590 18.35 -1.15 -23.93
CA ARG A 590 19.45 -2.10 -24.08
C ARG A 590 20.77 -1.36 -24.23
N PHE A 591 21.81 -1.84 -23.57
CA PHE A 591 23.17 -1.36 -23.79
C PHE A 591 23.73 -1.88 -25.13
N SER A 592 24.20 -0.96 -25.96
CA SER A 592 24.94 -1.22 -27.19
C SER A 592 26.12 -0.26 -27.28
N ASP A 593 27.34 -0.79 -27.40
CA ASP A 593 28.58 -0.01 -27.42
C ASP A 593 28.70 0.96 -26.23
N GLY A 594 28.26 0.51 -25.04
CA GLY A 594 28.25 1.28 -23.81
C GLY A 594 27.18 2.38 -23.73
N VAL A 595 26.27 2.46 -24.70
CA VAL A 595 25.15 3.41 -24.69
C VAL A 595 23.84 2.68 -24.47
N ALA A 596 23.06 3.11 -23.47
CA ALA A 596 21.70 2.62 -23.28
C ALA A 596 20.77 3.28 -24.32
N THR A 597 20.11 2.46 -25.13
CA THR A 597 19.17 2.92 -26.16
C THR A 597 17.82 2.23 -25.98
N PRO A 598 16.69 2.89 -26.27
CA PRO A 598 15.38 2.23 -26.23
C PRO A 598 15.35 0.97 -27.10
N ALA A 599 14.89 -0.15 -26.54
CA ALA A 599 14.74 -1.40 -27.25
C ALA A 599 13.63 -1.25 -28.30
N THR A 600 13.95 -1.53 -29.57
CA THR A 600 13.04 -1.35 -30.71
C THR A 600 11.77 -2.18 -30.54
N GLY A 601 10.59 -1.56 -30.72
CA GLY A 601 9.28 -2.23 -30.62
C GLY A 601 8.64 -2.27 -29.23
N SER A 602 9.30 -1.75 -28.19
CA SER A 602 8.76 -1.72 -26.80
C SER A 602 7.67 -0.67 -26.56
N LEU A 603 7.50 0.27 -27.51
CA LEU A 603 6.44 1.28 -27.54
C LEU A 603 5.95 1.45 -28.99
N GLN A 604 5.44 0.39 -29.63
CA GLN A 604 4.63 0.61 -30.83
C GLN A 604 3.28 1.20 -30.39
N ILE A 605 3.24 2.53 -30.41
CA ILE A 605 2.03 3.32 -30.59
C ILE A 605 1.32 2.71 -31.80
N SER A 606 0.24 1.96 -31.57
CA SER A 606 -0.71 1.65 -32.63
C SER A 606 -1.35 2.99 -33.03
N ASN A 607 -0.75 3.65 -34.01
CA ASN A 607 -1.43 4.69 -34.77
C ASN A 607 -2.69 4.05 -35.37
N PRO A 608 -3.89 4.64 -35.23
CA PRO A 608 -4.98 4.25 -36.10
C PRO A 608 -4.52 4.54 -37.54
N ALA A 609 -4.60 3.52 -38.40
CA ALA A 609 -4.32 3.69 -39.82
C ALA A 609 -5.21 4.80 -40.40
N PRO A 610 -4.72 5.56 -41.41
CA PRO A 610 -5.43 6.70 -41.99
C PRO A 610 -6.79 6.36 -42.60
#